data_AF-A0A964A2H7-F1
#
_entry.id   AF-A0A964A2H7-F1
#
_cell.length_a   1.000
_cell.length_b   1.000
_cell.length_c   1.000
_cell.angle_alpha   90.00
_cell.angle_beta   90.00
_cell.angle_gamma   90.00
#
_symmetry.space_group_name_H-M   'P 1'
#
loop_
_entity.id
_entity.type
_entity.pdbx_description
1 polymer ?
#
loop_
_entity_poly.entity_id
_entity_poly.type
_entity_poly.pdbx_seq_one_letter_code
_entity_poly.pdbx_strand_id
1 'polypeptide(L)'
;MNVWRINLKTGGETPRKFCLENGIVAVGWPVDDNSAPLTWERYYDLAMEHYYNQGDRSWWPAVNALKNRMQIDDLVWTRDIQGVYYIGHITSDWRYEYESHFKKADMVNVRSCNWIKVGTVEAIPGKVVNSFIPARTVQKVADEQVRIYSMFIFNKLTSTDTYKIKELENPDIFSLLSSDDCEDILGLYLQKEKGYLLVPSSCKSDTMNYEYELRQKDTGDKAVVQVKNGWVDLHTDDYSNINSTVFLLTTKGQYLGDQQDNIHFVNPTEMEEFVFANIDILPDKIRNWTEILTELKNRTRPVPNKG
;
A
#
# COMPACT_ATOMS: atom_id res chain seq x y z
N MET A 1 5.93 -8.33 -15.08
CA MET A 1 5.61 -6.98 -14.60
C MET A 1 5.62 -6.94 -13.08
N ASN A 2 6.33 -5.97 -12.52
CA ASN A 2 6.43 -5.67 -11.10
C ASN A 2 5.65 -4.40 -10.76
N VAL A 3 5.33 -4.25 -9.47
CA VAL A 3 4.88 -2.98 -8.90
C VAL A 3 5.98 -2.43 -7.99
N TRP A 4 6.28 -1.16 -8.16
CA TRP A 4 7.26 -0.41 -7.40
C TRP A 4 6.58 0.69 -6.59
N ARG A 5 7.28 1.17 -5.58
CA ARG A 5 6.99 2.39 -4.84
C ARG A 5 8.23 3.27 -4.88
N ILE A 6 8.04 4.55 -5.18
CA ILE A 6 9.09 5.56 -5.06
C ILE A 6 8.68 6.67 -4.09
N ASN A 7 9.54 6.94 -3.11
CA ASN A 7 9.38 7.97 -2.11
C ASN A 7 10.44 9.05 -2.31
N LEU A 8 10.00 10.14 -2.93
CA LEU A 8 10.83 11.29 -3.27
C LEU A 8 10.86 12.23 -2.03
N LYS A 9 11.73 11.95 -1.05
CA LYS A 9 11.84 12.74 0.19
C LYS A 9 12.81 13.94 -0.02
N THR A 10 12.24 15.15 -0.11
CA THR A 10 12.77 16.53 0.21
C THR A 10 14.18 16.95 -0.31
N GLY A 11 14.46 18.21 -0.71
CA GLY A 11 13.76 19.50 -0.58
C GLY A 11 14.26 20.56 -1.59
N GLY A 12 13.53 21.68 -1.71
CA GLY A 12 13.56 22.59 -2.88
C GLY A 12 12.33 22.40 -3.76
N GLU A 13 12.13 23.14 -4.87
CA GLU A 13 10.97 22.94 -5.77
C GLU A 13 10.87 21.44 -6.12
N THR A 14 9.87 20.77 -5.53
CA THR A 14 10.09 19.42 -5.00
C THR A 14 10.48 18.42 -6.09
N PRO A 15 11.54 17.59 -5.91
CA PRO A 15 11.92 16.54 -6.88
C PRO A 15 10.75 15.66 -7.32
N ARG A 16 9.76 15.53 -6.44
CA ARG A 16 8.45 14.91 -6.64
C ARG A 16 7.62 15.62 -7.71
N LYS A 17 7.41 16.93 -7.59
CA LYS A 17 6.78 17.78 -8.62
C LYS A 17 7.55 17.69 -9.93
N PHE A 18 8.88 17.81 -9.89
CA PHE A 18 9.73 17.70 -11.07
C PHE A 18 9.53 16.35 -11.80
N CYS A 19 9.50 15.24 -11.07
CA CYS A 19 9.25 13.92 -11.65
C CYS A 19 7.86 13.78 -12.27
N LEU A 20 6.83 14.30 -11.59
CA LEU A 20 5.45 14.24 -12.06
C LEU A 20 5.24 15.08 -13.33
N GLU A 21 5.74 16.32 -13.35
CA GLU A 21 5.58 17.25 -14.47
C GLU A 21 6.36 16.81 -15.72
N ASN A 22 7.52 16.17 -15.54
CA ASN A 22 8.35 15.71 -16.66
C ASN A 22 8.02 14.27 -17.11
N GLY A 23 7.07 13.59 -16.48
CA GLY A 23 6.72 12.21 -16.86
C GLY A 23 7.89 11.24 -16.64
N ILE A 24 8.52 11.30 -15.46
CA ILE A 24 9.70 10.49 -15.15
C ILE A 24 9.64 9.86 -13.76
N VAL A 25 10.35 8.76 -13.61
CA VAL A 25 10.79 8.20 -12.33
C VAL A 25 12.28 8.44 -12.22
N ALA A 26 12.71 9.18 -11.20
CA ALA A 26 14.11 9.52 -11.06
C ALA A 26 14.60 9.43 -9.62
N VAL A 27 15.92 9.25 -9.49
CA VAL A 27 16.65 9.37 -8.22
C VAL A 27 17.95 10.15 -8.42
N GLY A 28 18.53 10.64 -7.31
CA GLY A 28 19.74 11.45 -7.30
C GLY A 28 21.03 10.69 -7.51
N TRP A 29 22.10 11.18 -6.89
CA TRP A 29 23.49 10.71 -7.01
C TRP A 29 24.19 11.11 -8.32
N PRO A 30 24.33 12.41 -8.59
CA PRO A 30 25.09 12.94 -9.72
C PRO A 30 26.57 12.65 -9.59
N VAL A 31 27.21 12.37 -10.72
CA VAL A 31 28.67 12.25 -10.83
C VAL A 31 29.19 13.39 -11.71
N ASP A 32 30.41 13.84 -11.40
CA ASP A 32 31.09 14.90 -12.13
C ASP A 32 31.73 14.33 -13.41
N ASP A 33 30.89 14.09 -14.41
CA ASP A 33 31.32 13.73 -15.76
C ASP A 33 30.42 14.46 -16.77
N ASN A 34 31.07 15.22 -17.67
CA ASN A 34 30.39 15.98 -18.73
C ASN A 34 30.42 15.25 -20.07
N SER A 35 30.89 13.99 -20.12
CA SER A 35 30.80 13.15 -21.31
C SER A 35 29.36 12.66 -21.48
N ALA A 36 28.67 13.20 -22.49
CA ALA A 36 27.32 12.79 -22.86
C ALA A 36 27.36 11.93 -24.13
N PRO A 37 26.62 10.79 -24.19
CA PRO A 37 25.88 10.15 -23.11
C PRO A 37 26.78 9.34 -22.15
N LEU A 38 26.53 9.45 -20.84
CA LEU A 38 27.25 8.67 -19.83
C LEU A 38 26.76 7.21 -19.85
N THR A 39 27.66 6.25 -20.06
CA THR A 39 27.30 4.83 -20.00
C THR A 39 27.05 4.39 -18.56
N TRP A 40 26.33 3.27 -18.40
CA TRP A 40 26.10 2.69 -17.09
C TRP A 40 27.41 2.30 -16.39
N GLU A 41 28.33 1.69 -17.12
CA GLU A 41 29.62 1.24 -16.58
C GLU A 41 30.41 2.44 -16.06
N ARG A 42 30.46 3.52 -16.85
CA ARG A 42 31.14 4.76 -16.46
C ARG A 42 30.48 5.42 -15.26
N TYR A 43 29.15 5.50 -15.25
CA TYR A 43 28.40 6.02 -14.11
C TYR A 43 28.66 5.20 -12.85
N TYR A 44 28.62 3.87 -12.96
CA TYR A 44 28.79 2.95 -11.83
C TYR A 44 30.17 3.10 -11.20
N ASP A 45 31.24 3.15 -12.01
CA ASP A 45 32.61 3.32 -11.52
C ASP A 45 32.76 4.65 -10.75
N LEU A 46 32.24 5.75 -11.32
CA LEU A 46 32.25 7.06 -10.67
C LEU A 46 31.42 7.06 -9.39
N ALA A 47 30.21 6.50 -9.41
CA ALA A 47 29.33 6.47 -8.24
C ALA A 47 29.92 5.59 -7.12
N MET A 48 30.61 4.51 -7.45
CA MET A 48 31.35 3.69 -6.48
C MET A 48 32.45 4.50 -5.78
N GLU A 49 33.24 5.26 -6.54
CA GLU A 49 34.30 6.11 -5.99
C GLU A 49 33.75 7.27 -5.14
N HIS A 50 32.74 7.96 -5.65
CA HIS A 50 32.18 9.16 -5.01
C HIS A 50 31.29 8.86 -3.80
N TYR A 51 30.52 7.77 -3.81
CA TYR A 51 29.53 7.50 -2.78
C TYR A 51 29.90 6.31 -1.91
N TYR A 52 30.11 5.14 -2.51
CA TYR A 52 30.33 3.91 -1.74
C TYR A 52 31.61 3.97 -0.91
N ASN A 53 32.71 4.41 -1.52
CA ASN A 53 34.01 4.53 -0.85
C ASN A 53 34.03 5.68 0.18
N GLN A 54 33.11 6.65 0.06
CA GLN A 54 32.93 7.73 1.04
C GLN A 54 31.92 7.39 2.14
N GLY A 55 31.36 6.18 2.14
CA GLY A 55 30.46 5.67 3.18
C GLY A 55 28.96 5.84 2.90
N ASP A 56 28.57 6.53 1.83
CA ASP A 56 27.17 6.54 1.38
C ASP A 56 26.87 5.24 0.63
N ARG A 57 26.25 4.28 1.33
CA ARG A 57 25.80 3.01 0.74
C ARG A 57 24.35 3.06 0.25
N SER A 58 23.66 4.18 0.44
CA SER A 58 22.22 4.31 0.18
C SER A 58 21.89 4.50 -1.31
N TRP A 59 22.84 4.98 -2.10
CA TRP A 59 22.71 5.16 -3.56
C TRP A 59 22.41 3.84 -4.28
N TRP A 60 23.18 2.80 -3.95
CA TRP A 60 23.17 1.55 -4.72
C TRP A 60 21.80 0.89 -4.70
N PRO A 61 21.12 0.68 -3.55
CA PRO A 61 19.77 0.11 -3.55
C PRO A 61 18.77 0.86 -4.45
N ALA A 62 18.82 2.19 -4.48
CA ALA A 62 17.89 3.01 -5.25
C ALA A 62 18.21 2.95 -6.75
N VAL A 63 19.48 3.17 -7.12
CA VAL A 63 19.91 3.18 -8.52
C VAL A 63 19.88 1.78 -9.13
N ASN A 64 20.26 0.74 -8.38
CA ASN A 64 20.13 -0.65 -8.82
C ASN A 64 18.68 -1.05 -9.08
N ALA A 65 17.73 -0.56 -8.27
CA ALA A 65 16.31 -0.78 -8.50
C ALA A 65 15.86 -0.16 -9.83
N LEU A 66 16.23 1.10 -10.10
CA LEU A 66 15.89 1.77 -11.36
C LEU A 66 16.61 1.13 -12.56
N LYS A 67 17.92 0.94 -12.51
CA LYS A 67 18.72 0.48 -13.64
C LYS A 67 18.49 -0.98 -13.98
N ASN A 68 18.63 -1.88 -13.00
CA ASN A 68 18.79 -3.30 -13.26
C ASN A 68 17.52 -4.13 -13.02
N ARG A 69 16.52 -3.59 -12.31
CA ARG A 69 15.36 -4.37 -11.86
C ARG A 69 14.03 -3.86 -12.40
N MET A 70 13.85 -2.55 -12.45
CA MET A 70 12.68 -1.92 -13.06
C MET A 70 12.75 -2.10 -14.57
N GLN A 71 11.63 -2.45 -15.19
CA GLN A 71 11.54 -2.72 -16.62
C GLN A 71 10.45 -1.85 -17.26
N ILE A 72 10.49 -1.74 -18.60
CA ILE A 72 9.35 -1.23 -19.37
C ILE A 72 8.10 -2.05 -19.00
N ASP A 73 6.96 -1.39 -18.97
CA ASP A 73 5.66 -1.91 -18.53
C ASP A 73 5.50 -2.15 -17.03
N ASP A 74 6.54 -2.05 -16.20
CA ASP A 74 6.36 -2.02 -14.76
C ASP A 74 5.51 -0.81 -14.32
N LEU A 75 4.83 -0.96 -13.19
CA LEU A 75 4.05 0.09 -12.56
C LEU A 75 4.78 0.64 -11.33
N VAL A 76 4.67 1.94 -11.09
CA VAL A 76 5.25 2.59 -9.92
C VAL A 76 4.22 3.47 -9.21
N TRP A 77 4.14 3.34 -7.90
CA TRP A 77 3.34 4.22 -7.05
C TRP A 77 4.20 5.33 -6.47
N THR A 78 3.66 6.54 -6.48
CA THR A 78 4.15 7.64 -5.65
C THR A 78 2.98 8.41 -5.04
N ARG A 79 3.27 9.39 -4.21
CA ARG A 79 2.28 10.36 -3.71
C ARG A 79 2.84 11.77 -3.80
N ASP A 80 2.07 12.82 -3.70
CA ASP A 80 2.56 14.18 -3.51
C ASP A 80 2.62 14.54 -2.01
N ILE A 81 2.98 15.80 -1.69
CA ILE A 81 3.06 16.29 -0.32
C ILE A 81 1.67 16.49 0.32
N GLN A 82 0.63 16.61 -0.51
CA GLN A 82 -0.77 16.71 -0.10
C GLN A 82 -1.39 15.31 0.12
N GLY A 83 -0.64 14.24 -0.11
CA GLY A 83 -1.11 12.87 0.08
C GLY A 83 -1.96 12.35 -1.09
N VAL A 84 -1.92 13.00 -2.26
CA VAL A 84 -2.52 12.48 -3.49
C VAL A 84 -1.57 11.48 -4.10
N TYR A 85 -2.09 10.31 -4.45
CA TYR A 85 -1.35 9.20 -5.04
C TYR A 85 -1.42 9.22 -6.56
N TYR A 86 -0.31 8.77 -7.17
CA TYR A 86 -0.13 8.65 -8.61
C TYR A 86 0.40 7.25 -8.93
N ILE A 87 -0.04 6.72 -10.06
CA ILE A 87 0.46 5.48 -10.64
C ILE A 87 1.15 5.79 -11.97
N GLY A 88 2.40 5.35 -12.12
CA GLY A 88 3.22 5.57 -13.30
C GLY A 88 3.45 4.27 -14.07
N HIS A 89 3.26 4.30 -15.38
CA HIS A 89 3.65 3.21 -16.30
C HIS A 89 5.01 3.50 -16.90
N ILE A 90 5.99 2.61 -16.70
CA ILE A 90 7.36 2.80 -17.20
C ILE A 90 7.41 2.61 -18.71
N THR A 91 7.97 3.60 -19.43
CA THR A 91 7.99 3.64 -20.90
C THR A 91 9.39 3.63 -21.51
N SER A 92 10.45 3.69 -20.71
CA SER A 92 11.82 3.67 -21.23
C SER A 92 12.79 2.82 -20.39
N ASP A 93 13.91 2.50 -21.03
CA ASP A 93 15.12 2.09 -20.33
C ASP A 93 15.70 3.21 -19.45
N TRP A 94 16.58 2.82 -18.54
CA TRP A 94 17.33 3.76 -17.71
C TRP A 94 18.25 4.62 -18.58
N ARG A 95 18.40 5.88 -18.20
CA ARG A 95 19.41 6.80 -18.73
C ARG A 95 19.91 7.72 -17.63
N TYR A 96 21.08 8.28 -17.86
CA TYR A 96 21.66 9.32 -17.01
C TYR A 96 21.45 10.69 -17.64
N GLU A 97 20.85 11.62 -16.90
CA GLU A 97 20.54 12.98 -17.33
C GLU A 97 21.56 13.97 -16.77
N TYR A 98 22.22 14.69 -17.68
CA TYR A 98 23.29 15.63 -17.34
C TYR A 98 22.85 17.10 -17.38
N GLU A 99 21.65 17.38 -17.91
CA GLU A 99 21.18 18.76 -18.05
C GLU A 99 21.02 19.45 -16.70
N SER A 100 21.23 20.77 -16.70
CA SER A 100 21.32 21.55 -15.46
C SER A 100 20.08 21.47 -14.56
N HIS A 101 18.89 21.29 -15.13
CA HIS A 101 17.65 21.22 -14.36
C HIS A 101 17.48 19.87 -13.64
N PHE A 102 17.88 18.75 -14.25
CA PHE A 102 17.95 17.44 -13.58
C PHE A 102 18.98 17.43 -12.45
N LYS A 103 20.17 18.02 -12.66
CA LYS A 103 21.19 18.16 -11.61
C LYS A 103 20.69 19.02 -10.45
N LYS A 104 20.03 20.16 -10.73
CA LYS A 104 19.44 21.04 -9.70
C LYS A 104 18.34 20.36 -8.91
N ALA A 105 17.56 19.50 -9.54
CA ALA A 105 16.51 18.71 -8.89
C ALA A 105 17.04 17.46 -8.16
N ASP A 106 18.34 17.14 -8.28
CA ASP A 106 18.95 15.88 -7.85
C ASP A 106 18.21 14.64 -8.40
N MET A 107 17.89 14.67 -9.70
CA MET A 107 17.07 13.65 -10.39
C MET A 107 17.75 13.16 -11.68
N VAL A 108 18.97 12.66 -11.58
CA VAL A 108 19.84 12.36 -12.74
C VAL A 108 19.76 10.91 -13.23
N ASN A 109 19.34 9.97 -12.38
CA ASN A 109 19.13 8.59 -12.78
C ASN A 109 17.67 8.39 -13.14
N VAL A 110 17.34 8.24 -14.43
CA VAL A 110 15.99 8.47 -14.92
C VAL A 110 15.45 7.30 -15.74
N ARG A 111 14.14 7.03 -15.58
CA ARG A 111 13.29 6.36 -16.58
C ARG A 111 12.09 7.25 -16.92
N SER A 112 11.65 7.22 -18.17
CA SER A 112 10.39 7.84 -18.57
C SER A 112 9.20 7.02 -18.08
N CYS A 113 8.11 7.70 -17.75
CA CYS A 113 6.87 7.06 -17.35
C CYS A 113 5.64 7.95 -17.58
N ASN A 114 4.49 7.30 -17.73
CA ASN A 114 3.21 7.98 -17.85
C ASN A 114 2.52 8.02 -16.48
N TRP A 115 2.54 9.18 -15.82
CA TRP A 115 1.88 9.37 -14.52
C TRP A 115 0.38 9.62 -14.66
N ILE A 116 -0.40 8.88 -13.89
CA ILE A 116 -1.84 9.04 -13.77
C ILE A 116 -2.19 9.35 -12.31
N LYS A 117 -2.92 10.44 -12.09
CA LYS A 117 -3.45 10.79 -10.76
C LYS A 117 -4.55 9.80 -10.39
N VAL A 118 -4.45 9.20 -9.20
CA VAL A 118 -5.42 8.21 -8.71
C VAL A 118 -6.38 8.83 -7.71
N GLY A 119 -5.88 9.47 -6.66
CA GLY A 119 -6.72 10.03 -5.61
C GLY A 119 -6.02 10.14 -4.27
N THR A 120 -6.79 10.27 -3.19
CA THR A 120 -6.29 10.26 -1.81
C THR A 120 -6.13 8.83 -1.30
N VAL A 121 -5.70 8.68 -0.04
CA VAL A 121 -5.48 7.37 0.62
C VAL A 121 -6.70 6.43 0.55
N GLU A 122 -7.91 6.98 0.45
CA GLU A 122 -9.18 6.24 0.33
C GLU A 122 -9.28 5.41 -0.96
N ALA A 123 -8.52 5.77 -1.99
CA ALA A 123 -8.50 5.07 -3.25
C ALA A 123 -7.30 4.12 -3.38
N ILE A 124 -6.53 3.86 -2.31
CA ILE A 124 -5.21 3.21 -2.40
C ILE A 124 -5.11 1.99 -1.49
N PRO A 125 -4.62 0.82 -1.97
CA PRO A 125 -4.57 -0.37 -1.15
C PRO A 125 -3.70 -0.16 0.08
N GLY A 126 -4.12 -0.67 1.24
CA GLY A 126 -3.40 -0.52 2.50
C GLY A 126 -1.93 -0.93 2.41
N LYS A 127 -1.62 -2.01 1.66
CA LYS A 127 -0.23 -2.42 1.40
C LYS A 127 0.59 -1.41 0.61
N VAL A 128 -0.01 -0.70 -0.35
CA VAL A 128 0.65 0.40 -1.06
C VAL A 128 0.90 1.55 -0.10
N VAL A 129 -0.09 1.94 0.71
CA VAL A 129 0.05 2.98 1.74
C VAL A 129 1.18 2.65 2.72
N ASN A 130 1.15 1.45 3.32
CA ASN A 130 2.14 0.97 4.27
C ASN A 130 3.53 0.87 3.65
N SER A 131 3.63 0.63 2.34
CA SER A 131 4.92 0.62 1.66
C SER A 131 5.63 1.97 1.71
N PHE A 132 4.97 3.09 2.01
CA PHE A 132 5.60 4.41 2.19
C PHE A 132 6.14 4.67 3.61
N ILE A 133 5.85 3.80 4.60
CA ILE A 133 6.35 3.94 5.98
C ILE A 133 7.88 3.76 6.02
N PRO A 134 8.48 2.70 5.42
CA PRO A 134 9.94 2.56 5.38
C PRO A 134 10.63 3.69 4.62
N ALA A 135 11.76 4.16 5.16
CA ALA A 135 12.49 5.31 4.63
C ALA A 135 13.17 5.11 3.26
N ARG A 136 13.25 3.87 2.75
CA ARG A 136 13.92 3.55 1.47
C ARG A 136 13.34 4.39 0.31
N THR A 137 14.17 4.87 -0.61
CA THR A 137 13.70 5.68 -1.75
C THR A 137 12.85 4.87 -2.74
N VAL A 138 13.38 3.73 -3.21
CA VAL A 138 12.71 2.85 -4.17
C VAL A 138 12.52 1.47 -3.56
N GLN A 139 11.33 0.89 -3.70
CA GLN A 139 11.00 -0.42 -3.15
C GLN A 139 10.07 -1.20 -4.09
N LYS A 140 10.28 -2.50 -4.25
CA LYS A 140 9.31 -3.39 -4.90
C LYS A 140 8.18 -3.70 -3.92
N VAL A 141 6.93 -3.54 -4.34
CA VAL A 141 5.75 -3.97 -3.59
C VAL A 141 5.40 -5.38 -4.04
N ALA A 142 5.91 -6.38 -3.34
CA ALA A 142 5.80 -7.78 -3.71
C ALA A 142 4.49 -8.40 -3.18
N ASP A 143 3.38 -8.07 -3.82
CA ASP A 143 2.07 -8.64 -3.51
C ASP A 143 1.23 -8.79 -4.78
N GLU A 144 0.64 -9.98 -4.98
CA GLU A 144 -0.09 -10.31 -6.20
C GLU A 144 -1.41 -9.54 -6.32
N GLN A 145 -2.10 -9.31 -5.21
CA GLN A 145 -3.37 -8.56 -5.21
C GLN A 145 -3.11 -7.08 -5.46
N VAL A 146 -2.06 -6.52 -4.86
CA VAL A 146 -1.58 -5.16 -5.21
C VAL A 146 -1.20 -5.07 -6.68
N ARG A 147 -0.55 -6.10 -7.25
CA ARG A 147 -0.17 -6.14 -8.66
C ARG A 147 -1.39 -6.10 -9.57
N ILE A 148 -2.35 -6.99 -9.35
CA ILE A 148 -3.59 -7.07 -10.13
C ILE A 148 -4.38 -5.76 -10.00
N TYR A 149 -4.49 -5.23 -8.79
CA TYR A 149 -5.15 -3.96 -8.54
C TYR A 149 -4.49 -2.79 -9.28
N SER A 150 -3.16 -2.70 -9.24
CA SER A 150 -2.43 -1.62 -9.90
C SER A 150 -2.67 -1.64 -11.42
N MET A 151 -2.69 -2.84 -12.02
CA MET A 151 -3.06 -3.03 -13.43
C MET A 151 -4.50 -2.58 -13.71
N PHE A 152 -5.42 -2.99 -12.84
CA PHE A 152 -6.84 -2.66 -12.96
C PHE A 152 -7.10 -1.16 -12.93
N ILE A 153 -6.56 -0.46 -11.93
CA ILE A 153 -6.72 1.00 -11.83
C ILE A 153 -6.06 1.72 -12.98
N PHE A 154 -4.87 1.29 -13.40
CA PHE A 154 -4.22 1.90 -14.56
C PHE A 154 -5.09 1.78 -15.82
N ASN A 155 -5.56 0.57 -16.14
CA ASN A 155 -6.45 0.34 -17.27
C ASN A 155 -7.73 1.16 -17.16
N LYS A 156 -8.37 1.19 -15.98
CA LYS A 156 -9.61 1.92 -15.72
C LYS A 156 -9.45 3.42 -15.92
N LEU A 157 -8.42 4.02 -15.34
CA LEU A 157 -8.18 5.47 -15.43
C LEU A 157 -7.70 5.93 -16.80
N THR A 158 -7.00 5.07 -17.54
CA THR A 158 -6.55 5.38 -18.91
C THR A 158 -7.57 4.98 -19.97
N SER A 159 -8.64 4.26 -19.60
CA SER A 159 -9.57 3.63 -20.55
C SER A 159 -8.86 2.75 -21.58
N THR A 160 -7.85 1.99 -21.14
CA THR A 160 -7.06 1.09 -21.99
C THR A 160 -7.05 -0.34 -21.47
N ASP A 161 -6.68 -1.29 -22.33
CA ASP A 161 -6.39 -2.67 -21.97
C ASP A 161 -4.88 -2.96 -22.00
N THR A 162 -4.07 -1.97 -21.60
CA THR A 162 -2.59 -2.06 -21.55
C THR A 162 -2.15 -3.33 -20.82
N TYR A 163 -2.79 -3.63 -19.69
CA TYR A 163 -2.50 -4.80 -18.89
C TYR A 163 -3.58 -5.87 -19.02
N LYS A 164 -3.17 -7.10 -19.36
CA LYS A 164 -4.06 -8.27 -19.31
C LYS A 164 -4.18 -8.76 -17.87
N ILE A 165 -5.28 -8.41 -17.23
CA ILE A 165 -5.59 -8.77 -15.85
C ILE A 165 -6.11 -10.20 -15.85
N LYS A 166 -5.39 -11.09 -15.17
CA LYS A 166 -5.87 -12.45 -14.90
C LYS A 166 -6.99 -12.38 -13.86
N GLU A 167 -7.89 -13.33 -13.94
CA GLU A 167 -8.92 -13.54 -12.94
C GLU A 167 -8.28 -13.76 -11.56
N LEU A 168 -8.89 -13.17 -10.54
CA LEU A 168 -8.54 -13.43 -9.15
C LEU A 168 -9.44 -14.58 -8.67
N GLU A 169 -8.89 -15.78 -8.66
CA GLU A 169 -9.53 -16.91 -7.96
C GLU A 169 -9.47 -16.61 -6.46
N ASN A 170 -10.64 -16.32 -5.86
CA ASN A 170 -10.81 -15.95 -4.46
C ASN A 170 -10.05 -14.67 -4.05
N PRO A 171 -10.50 -13.47 -4.48
CA PRO A 171 -9.90 -12.24 -3.99
C PRO A 171 -10.15 -12.09 -2.50
N ASP A 172 -9.07 -11.88 -1.77
CA ASP A 172 -9.08 -11.67 -0.33
C ASP A 172 -9.09 -10.17 -0.07
N ILE A 173 -10.24 -9.68 0.39
CA ILE A 173 -10.44 -8.25 0.64
C ILE A 173 -9.42 -7.68 1.63
N PHE A 174 -9.00 -8.45 2.64
CA PHE A 174 -8.05 -7.99 3.66
C PHE A 174 -6.67 -7.65 3.09
N SER A 175 -6.33 -8.16 1.91
CA SER A 175 -5.09 -7.79 1.21
C SER A 175 -5.08 -6.34 0.69
N LEU A 176 -6.27 -5.78 0.43
CA LEU A 176 -6.48 -4.42 -0.07
C LEU A 176 -6.70 -3.43 1.07
N LEU A 177 -7.13 -3.93 2.23
CA LEU A 177 -7.41 -3.14 3.43
C LEU A 177 -6.13 -2.80 4.22
N SER A 178 -6.12 -1.66 4.90
CA SER A 178 -5.15 -1.36 5.96
C SER A 178 -5.56 -1.98 7.29
N SER A 179 -4.72 -1.87 8.32
CA SER A 179 -5.09 -2.27 9.68
C SER A 179 -6.29 -1.46 10.17
N ASP A 180 -6.25 -0.15 9.98
CA ASP A 180 -7.33 0.79 10.34
C ASP A 180 -8.67 0.41 9.67
N ASP A 181 -8.64 -0.06 8.42
CA ASP A 181 -9.86 -0.51 7.74
C ASP A 181 -10.44 -1.77 8.40
N CYS A 182 -9.57 -2.69 8.84
CA CYS A 182 -9.99 -3.91 9.55
C CYS A 182 -10.54 -3.58 10.94
N GLU A 183 -9.96 -2.57 11.61
CA GLU A 183 -10.47 -2.01 12.86
C GLU A 183 -11.87 -1.42 12.70
N ASP A 184 -12.09 -0.61 11.65
CA ASP A 184 -13.40 -0.04 11.32
C ASP A 184 -14.44 -1.13 11.04
N ILE A 185 -14.09 -2.16 10.26
CA ILE A 185 -14.98 -3.29 9.96
C ILE A 185 -15.42 -3.99 11.23
N LEU A 186 -14.46 -4.36 12.10
CA LEU A 186 -14.80 -5.04 13.34
C LEU A 186 -15.62 -4.14 14.28
N GLY A 187 -15.28 -2.84 14.33
CA GLY A 187 -15.99 -1.88 15.16
C GLY A 187 -17.45 -1.71 14.70
N LEU A 188 -17.68 -1.62 13.40
CA LEU A 188 -19.02 -1.56 12.82
C LEU A 188 -19.81 -2.86 13.01
N TYR A 189 -19.15 -4.00 12.85
CA TYR A 189 -19.74 -5.31 13.11
C TYR A 189 -20.20 -5.45 14.56
N LEU A 190 -19.34 -5.14 15.54
CA LEU A 190 -19.68 -5.24 16.96
C LEU A 190 -20.81 -4.28 17.34
N GLN A 191 -20.84 -3.08 16.74
CA GLN A 191 -21.93 -2.14 16.97
C GLN A 191 -23.26 -2.64 16.41
N LYS A 192 -23.26 -3.14 15.17
CA LYS A 192 -24.48 -3.55 14.47
C LYS A 192 -25.02 -4.91 14.93
N GLU A 193 -24.15 -5.92 14.99
CA GLU A 193 -24.55 -7.32 15.17
C GLU A 193 -24.50 -7.75 16.65
N LYS A 194 -23.70 -7.07 17.49
CA LYS A 194 -23.48 -7.45 18.89
C LYS A 194 -23.94 -6.39 19.91
N GLY A 195 -24.46 -5.25 19.47
CA GLY A 195 -25.03 -4.23 20.35
C GLY A 195 -24.00 -3.50 21.21
N TYR A 196 -22.77 -3.34 20.72
CA TYR A 196 -21.75 -2.52 21.38
C TYR A 196 -21.83 -1.05 20.92
N LEU A 197 -21.23 -0.15 21.69
CA LEU A 197 -21.09 1.28 21.39
C LEU A 197 -19.60 1.64 21.44
N LEU A 198 -19.06 2.18 20.34
CA LEU A 198 -17.65 2.58 20.26
C LEU A 198 -17.35 3.76 21.20
N VAL A 199 -16.18 3.75 21.85
CA VAL A 199 -15.67 4.87 22.65
C VAL A 199 -14.56 5.60 21.88
N PRO A 200 -14.85 6.69 21.13
CA PRO A 200 -13.89 7.26 20.18
C PRO A 200 -12.62 7.85 20.80
N SER A 201 -12.68 8.23 22.08
CA SER A 201 -11.52 8.76 22.80
C SER A 201 -10.45 7.69 23.08
N SER A 202 -10.79 6.40 22.96
CA SER A 202 -9.87 5.29 23.22
C SER A 202 -8.92 4.98 22.07
N CYS A 203 -9.26 5.36 20.83
CA CYS A 203 -8.50 5.05 19.61
C CYS A 203 -7.15 5.81 19.47
N LYS A 204 -6.69 6.51 20.51
CA LYS A 204 -5.56 7.45 20.43
C LYS A 204 -4.40 7.17 21.40
N SER A 205 -4.49 6.11 22.20
CA SER A 205 -3.51 5.88 23.27
C SER A 205 -2.43 4.89 22.86
N ASP A 206 -1.24 5.41 22.57
CA ASP A 206 -0.02 4.63 22.26
C ASP A 206 0.46 3.73 23.43
N THR A 207 -0.23 3.74 24.56
CA THR A 207 0.13 3.01 25.80
C THR A 207 -0.69 1.75 26.05
N MET A 208 -1.66 1.41 25.18
CA MET A 208 -2.54 0.25 25.38
C MET A 208 -2.24 -0.86 24.37
N ASN A 209 -2.33 -2.12 24.81
CA ASN A 209 -2.10 -3.30 23.96
C ASN A 209 -3.30 -3.65 23.07
N TYR A 210 -4.21 -2.70 22.84
CA TYR A 210 -5.46 -2.88 22.09
C TYR A 210 -5.81 -1.59 21.36
N GLU A 211 -6.52 -1.71 20.24
CA GLU A 211 -6.75 -0.61 19.29
C GLU A 211 -7.86 0.35 19.79
N TYR A 212 -8.92 -0.18 20.43
CA TYR A 212 -10.01 0.64 20.98
C TYR A 212 -10.89 -0.09 22.01
N GLU A 213 -11.72 0.70 22.70
CA GLU A 213 -12.72 0.26 23.69
C GLU A 213 -14.15 0.41 23.15
N LEU A 214 -15.05 -0.47 23.64
CA LEU A 214 -16.48 -0.38 23.46
C LEU A 214 -17.23 -0.58 24.77
N ARG A 215 -18.52 -0.23 24.77
CA ARG A 215 -19.47 -0.50 25.86
C ARG A 215 -20.64 -1.32 25.34
N GLN A 216 -21.00 -2.39 26.04
CA GLN A 216 -22.23 -3.12 25.74
C GLN A 216 -23.43 -2.18 26.05
N LYS A 217 -24.38 -2.06 25.12
CA LYS A 217 -25.45 -1.05 25.16
C LYS A 217 -26.43 -1.19 26.34
N ASP A 218 -26.73 -2.40 26.75
CA ASP A 218 -27.73 -2.75 27.77
C ASP A 218 -27.14 -2.86 29.19
N THR A 219 -25.91 -3.37 29.32
CA THR A 219 -25.23 -3.63 30.61
C THR A 219 -24.18 -2.58 30.96
N GLY A 220 -23.63 -1.88 29.96
CA GLY A 220 -22.52 -0.94 30.14
C GLY A 220 -21.15 -1.62 30.31
N ASP A 221 -21.09 -2.95 30.17
CA ASP A 221 -19.85 -3.71 30.32
C ASP A 221 -18.81 -3.26 29.30
N LYS A 222 -17.55 -3.20 29.75
CA LYS A 222 -16.43 -2.83 28.90
C LYS A 222 -16.06 -3.98 27.97
N ALA A 223 -15.74 -3.65 26.72
CA ALA A 223 -14.99 -4.53 25.84
C ALA A 223 -13.77 -3.80 25.26
N VAL A 224 -12.75 -4.55 24.89
CA VAL A 224 -11.56 -4.07 24.17
C VAL A 224 -11.38 -4.87 22.90
N VAL A 225 -10.76 -4.27 21.88
CA VAL A 225 -10.53 -4.90 20.59
C VAL A 225 -9.06 -4.85 20.21
N GLN A 226 -8.52 -5.98 19.77
CA GLN A 226 -7.27 -6.01 19.02
C GLN A 226 -7.51 -6.55 17.61
N VAL A 227 -6.97 -5.83 16.62
CA VAL A 227 -6.94 -6.29 15.24
C VAL A 227 -5.51 -6.42 14.74
N LYS A 228 -5.22 -7.46 13.97
CA LYS A 228 -3.98 -7.61 13.21
C LYS A 228 -4.30 -8.02 11.76
N ASN A 229 -3.84 -7.22 10.80
CA ASN A 229 -3.98 -7.56 9.39
C ASN A 229 -2.72 -8.27 8.86
N GLY A 230 -2.90 -9.42 8.22
CA GLY A 230 -1.86 -10.23 7.61
C GLY A 230 -1.46 -11.45 8.46
N TRP A 231 -0.26 -11.96 8.20
CA TRP A 231 0.32 -13.13 8.88
C TRP A 231 0.93 -12.71 10.22
N VAL A 232 0.09 -12.19 11.10
CA VAL A 232 0.49 -11.73 12.43
C VAL A 232 -0.36 -12.45 13.45
N ASP A 233 0.28 -13.27 14.26
CA ASP A 233 -0.37 -14.07 15.29
C ASP A 233 -0.80 -13.19 16.47
N LEU A 234 -1.82 -13.65 17.20
CA LEU A 234 -2.32 -13.03 18.42
C LEU A 234 -2.22 -14.02 19.58
N HIS A 235 -1.58 -13.59 20.67
CA HIS A 235 -1.39 -14.41 21.86
C HIS A 235 -2.41 -14.03 22.94
N THR A 236 -3.15 -14.98 23.48
CA THR A 236 -4.14 -14.71 24.54
C THR A 236 -3.50 -14.20 25.83
N ASP A 237 -2.26 -14.61 26.10
CA ASP A 237 -1.48 -14.19 27.28
C ASP A 237 -1.26 -12.67 27.35
N ASP A 238 -1.18 -11.99 26.20
CA ASP A 238 -1.02 -10.53 26.10
C ASP A 238 -2.23 -9.77 26.69
N TYR A 239 -3.37 -10.46 26.83
CA TYR A 239 -4.66 -9.93 27.28
C TYR A 239 -5.14 -10.53 28.60
N SER A 240 -4.38 -11.44 29.20
CA SER A 240 -4.74 -12.17 30.43
C SER A 240 -5.05 -11.28 31.64
N ASN A 241 -4.43 -10.09 31.71
CA ASN A 241 -4.65 -9.13 32.81
C ASN A 241 -5.87 -8.21 32.59
N ILE A 242 -6.59 -8.36 31.49
CA ILE A 242 -7.74 -7.52 31.15
C ILE A 242 -9.01 -8.14 31.74
N ASN A 243 -9.53 -7.50 32.80
CA ASN A 243 -10.80 -7.90 33.44
C ASN A 243 -12.03 -7.32 32.72
N SER A 244 -12.10 -7.53 31.40
CA SER A 244 -13.22 -7.15 30.54
C SER A 244 -13.31 -8.08 29.35
N THR A 245 -14.38 -7.99 28.56
CA THR A 245 -14.49 -8.73 27.30
C THR A 245 -13.39 -8.27 26.33
N VAL A 246 -12.75 -9.22 25.64
CA VAL A 246 -11.69 -8.98 24.66
C VAL A 246 -12.10 -9.61 23.34
N PHE A 247 -12.10 -8.84 22.25
CA PHE A 247 -12.28 -9.36 20.90
C PHE A 247 -10.95 -9.32 20.16
N LEU A 248 -10.54 -10.45 19.61
CA LEU A 248 -9.29 -10.60 18.86
C LEU A 248 -9.62 -10.95 17.41
N LEU A 249 -9.05 -10.21 16.46
CA LEU A 249 -9.13 -10.50 15.03
C LEU A 249 -7.72 -10.53 14.43
N THR A 250 -7.33 -11.68 13.88
CA THR A 250 -6.22 -11.74 12.92
C THR A 250 -6.71 -12.24 11.56
N THR A 251 -6.35 -11.55 10.47
CA THR A 251 -6.91 -11.88 9.13
C THR A 251 -6.25 -13.10 8.49
N LYS A 252 -4.98 -13.39 8.82
CA LYS A 252 -4.26 -14.59 8.32
C LYS A 252 -3.36 -15.27 9.37
N GLY A 253 -3.17 -14.66 10.53
CA GLY A 253 -2.39 -15.25 11.61
C GLY A 253 -3.14 -16.35 12.34
N GLN A 254 -2.52 -16.82 13.42
CA GLN A 254 -3.07 -17.80 14.33
C GLN A 254 -3.41 -17.16 15.68
N TYR A 255 -4.38 -17.74 16.37
CA TYR A 255 -4.62 -17.46 17.78
C TYR A 255 -3.82 -18.47 18.60
N LEU A 256 -2.96 -17.97 19.48
CA LEU A 256 -2.01 -18.76 20.27
C LEU A 256 -2.27 -18.58 21.77
N GLY A 257 -2.04 -19.64 22.55
CA GLY A 257 -2.28 -19.67 23.98
C GLY A 257 -3.59 -20.34 24.37
N ASP A 258 -3.85 -20.40 25.68
CA ASP A 258 -5.04 -21.06 26.22
C ASP A 258 -6.28 -20.17 26.05
N GLN A 259 -7.42 -20.81 25.80
CA GLN A 259 -8.70 -20.11 25.68
C GLN A 259 -9.19 -19.67 27.06
N GLN A 260 -9.58 -18.39 27.15
CA GLN A 260 -10.11 -17.77 28.37
C GLN A 260 -11.55 -17.31 28.09
N ASP A 261 -12.42 -17.37 29.11
CA ASP A 261 -13.86 -17.13 28.95
C ASP A 261 -14.19 -15.71 28.45
N ASN A 262 -13.38 -14.71 28.80
CA ASN A 262 -13.57 -13.32 28.40
C ASN A 262 -12.90 -12.95 27.08
N ILE A 263 -12.17 -13.88 26.43
CA ILE A 263 -11.47 -13.65 25.17
C ILE A 263 -12.22 -14.35 24.03
N HIS A 264 -12.62 -13.56 23.03
CA HIS A 264 -13.39 -14.01 21.88
C HIS A 264 -12.60 -13.83 20.59
N PHE A 265 -12.36 -14.92 19.89
CA PHE A 265 -11.75 -14.88 18.56
C PHE A 265 -12.82 -14.59 17.51
N VAL A 266 -12.56 -13.59 16.67
CA VAL A 266 -13.45 -13.21 15.55
C VAL A 266 -12.97 -13.91 14.30
N ASN A 267 -13.91 -14.51 13.55
CA ASN A 267 -13.59 -15.20 12.31
C ASN A 267 -13.43 -14.20 11.15
N PRO A 268 -12.29 -14.17 10.43
CA PRO A 268 -12.10 -13.30 9.27
C PRO A 268 -13.14 -13.52 8.17
N THR A 269 -13.61 -14.76 7.96
CA THR A 269 -14.67 -15.04 6.98
C THR A 269 -15.97 -14.34 7.36
N GLU A 270 -16.31 -14.29 8.64
CA GLU A 270 -17.50 -13.56 9.12
C GLU A 270 -17.38 -12.06 8.87
N MET A 271 -16.17 -11.50 9.01
CA MET A 271 -15.91 -10.09 8.69
C MET A 271 -16.02 -9.81 7.19
N GLU A 272 -15.55 -10.72 6.34
CA GLU A 272 -15.71 -10.61 4.89
C GLU A 272 -17.20 -10.66 4.49
N GLU A 273 -17.96 -11.62 5.03
CA GLU A 273 -19.40 -11.72 4.82
C GLU A 273 -20.13 -10.46 5.29
N PHE A 274 -19.77 -9.94 6.47
CA PHE A 274 -20.32 -8.69 6.99
C PHE A 274 -20.08 -7.53 6.03
N VAL A 275 -18.86 -7.40 5.48
CA VAL A 275 -18.53 -6.34 4.53
C VAL A 275 -19.42 -6.39 3.30
N PHE A 276 -19.57 -7.56 2.66
CA PHE A 276 -20.38 -7.68 1.45
C PHE A 276 -21.89 -7.56 1.72
N ALA A 277 -22.36 -7.91 2.92
CA ALA A 277 -23.76 -7.75 3.31
C ALA A 277 -24.13 -6.32 3.73
N ASN A 278 -23.15 -5.49 4.10
CA ASN A 278 -23.38 -4.19 4.75
C ASN A 278 -22.64 -3.03 4.07
N ILE A 279 -22.44 -3.10 2.76
CA ILE A 279 -21.69 -2.09 1.98
C ILE A 279 -22.12 -0.64 2.30
N ASP A 280 -23.40 -0.40 2.57
CA ASP A 280 -23.95 0.93 2.78
C ASP A 280 -23.50 1.65 4.05
N ILE A 281 -23.07 0.91 5.08
CA ILE A 281 -22.62 1.49 6.35
C ILE A 281 -21.09 1.57 6.45
N LEU A 282 -20.37 1.04 5.47
CA LEU A 282 -18.91 1.00 5.48
C LEU A 282 -18.32 2.33 5.00
N PRO A 283 -17.11 2.68 5.47
CA PRO A 283 -16.32 3.78 4.93
C PRO A 283 -16.18 3.69 3.40
N ASP A 284 -16.17 4.84 2.72
CA ASP A 284 -16.10 4.92 1.25
C ASP A 284 -14.88 4.17 0.69
N LYS A 285 -13.76 4.20 1.41
CA LYS A 285 -12.57 3.40 1.08
C LYS A 285 -12.89 1.91 0.97
N ILE A 286 -13.59 1.32 1.95
CA ILE A 286 -13.97 -0.10 1.94
C ILE A 286 -15.01 -0.37 0.84
N ARG A 287 -15.98 0.52 0.65
CA ARG A 287 -16.96 0.43 -0.45
C ARG A 287 -16.25 0.36 -1.81
N ASN A 288 -15.29 1.24 -2.07
CA ASN A 288 -14.49 1.25 -3.30
C ASN A 288 -13.80 -0.11 -3.53
N TRP A 289 -13.25 -0.73 -2.47
CA TRP A 289 -12.63 -2.05 -2.58
C TRP A 289 -13.62 -3.14 -2.96
N THR A 290 -14.81 -3.15 -2.34
CA THR A 290 -15.85 -4.13 -2.67
C THR A 290 -16.31 -4.03 -4.12
N GLU A 291 -16.46 -2.82 -4.65
CA GLU A 291 -16.83 -2.58 -6.05
C GLU A 291 -15.77 -3.09 -7.01
N ILE A 292 -14.50 -2.79 -6.74
CA ILE A 292 -13.37 -3.22 -7.56
C ILE A 292 -13.23 -4.75 -7.56
N LEU A 293 -13.34 -5.38 -6.38
CA LEU A 293 -13.32 -6.84 -6.28
C LEU A 293 -14.50 -7.47 -7.00
N THR A 294 -15.68 -6.85 -6.94
CA THR A 294 -16.86 -7.30 -7.66
C THR A 294 -16.68 -7.16 -9.17
N GLU A 295 -16.07 -6.08 -9.68
CA GLU A 295 -15.76 -5.93 -11.11
C GLU A 295 -14.73 -6.98 -11.57
N LEU A 296 -13.67 -7.20 -10.77
CA LEU A 296 -12.66 -8.23 -11.03
C LEU A 296 -13.27 -9.63 -11.04
N LYS A 297 -14.22 -9.93 -10.13
CA LYS A 297 -15.01 -11.17 -10.15
C LYS A 297 -15.92 -11.26 -11.37
N ASN A 298 -16.58 -10.17 -11.78
CA ASN A 298 -17.62 -10.15 -12.82
C ASN A 298 -17.10 -10.11 -14.27
N ARG A 299 -15.80 -9.88 -14.49
CA ARG A 299 -15.15 -10.09 -15.80
C ARG A 299 -15.26 -11.55 -16.32
N THR A 300 -15.93 -12.43 -15.56
CA THR A 300 -16.22 -13.85 -15.78
C THR A 300 -17.52 -14.17 -16.54
N ARG A 301 -18.34 -13.21 -17.01
CA ARG A 301 -19.49 -13.60 -17.86
C ARG A 301 -19.08 -13.65 -19.34
N PRO A 302 -19.02 -14.83 -19.98
CA PRO A 302 -19.01 -14.87 -21.44
C PRO A 302 -20.22 -14.09 -21.93
N VAL A 303 -20.01 -13.19 -22.88
CA VAL A 303 -21.09 -12.59 -23.65
C VAL A 303 -21.91 -13.77 -24.20
N PRO A 304 -23.21 -13.90 -23.87
CA PRO A 304 -24.01 -14.94 -24.49
C PRO A 304 -23.94 -14.70 -25.99
N ASN A 305 -23.44 -15.69 -26.74
CA ASN A 305 -23.51 -15.72 -28.18
C ASN A 305 -24.96 -15.40 -28.55
N LYS A 306 -25.19 -14.22 -29.13
CA LYS A 306 -26.43 -13.97 -29.84
C LYS A 306 -26.37 -14.90 -31.05
N GLY A 307 -27.24 -15.91 -31.02
CA GLY A 307 -27.44 -16.85 -32.12
C GLY A 307 -27.93 -16.16 -33.38
#